data_AF-A0A095Y7U9-F1
#
_entry.id   AF-A0A095Y7U9-F1
#
_cell.length_a   1.000
_cell.length_b   1.000
_cell.length_c   1.000
_cell.angle_alpha   90.00
_cell.angle_beta   90.00
_cell.angle_gamma   90.00
#
_symmetry.space_group_name_H-M   'P 1'
#
loop_
_entity.id
_entity.type
_entity.pdbx_description
1 polymer ?
#
loop_
_entity_poly.entity_id
_entity_poly.type
_entity_poly.pdbx_seq_one_letter_code
_entity_poly.pdbx_strand_id
1 'polypeptide(L)'
;MTKAETEKKKSLARSLYLAGMEQNEIAEKVEVSRVTISKWCNADGWKEARAAKNVTRHELVNKLLLTIDKLITEVNESEDPSLIAGLGDKLAKLSSVIEKLDKKANVVDAIEVFMAFSKWLEYRATIDPSVTPELIKTINKFQDMYLTEQMGIK
;
A
#
# COMPACT_ATOMS: atom_id res chain seq x y z
N MET A 1 -7.82 8.93 -34.14
CA MET A 1 -7.08 8.13 -33.16
C MET A 1 -7.33 6.67 -33.45
N THR A 2 -6.27 5.90 -33.62
CA THR A 2 -6.32 4.45 -33.83
C THR A 2 -6.72 3.73 -32.54
N LYS A 3 -7.20 2.49 -32.68
CA LYS A 3 -7.54 1.65 -31.52
C LYS A 3 -6.32 1.42 -30.62
N ALA A 4 -5.14 1.24 -31.21
CA ALA A 4 -3.88 1.04 -30.48
C ALA A 4 -3.46 2.29 -29.67
N GLU A 5 -3.61 3.49 -30.23
CA GLU A 5 -3.33 4.74 -29.50
C GLU A 5 -4.31 4.94 -28.35
N THR A 6 -5.57 4.57 -28.54
CA THR A 6 -6.61 4.66 -27.50
C THR A 6 -6.29 3.78 -26.31
N GLU A 7 -5.87 2.53 -26.55
CA GLU A 7 -5.50 1.60 -25.47
C GLU A 7 -4.25 2.04 -24.72
N LYS A 8 -3.23 2.56 -25.42
CA LYS A 8 -2.04 3.14 -24.77
C LYS A 8 -2.41 4.31 -23.85
N LYS A 9 -3.26 5.23 -24.33
CA LYS A 9 -3.76 6.36 -23.55
C LYS A 9 -4.59 5.90 -22.35
N LYS A 10 -5.48 4.93 -22.53
CA LYS A 10 -6.28 4.33 -21.46
C LYS A 10 -5.41 3.66 -20.39
N SER A 11 -4.38 2.92 -20.78
CA SER A 11 -3.43 2.29 -19.85
C SER A 11 -2.66 3.32 -19.03
N LEU A 12 -2.15 4.38 -19.66
CA LEU A 12 -1.44 5.45 -18.96
C LEU A 12 -2.36 6.20 -17.99
N ALA A 13 -3.58 6.53 -18.44
CA ALA A 13 -4.60 7.17 -17.61
C ALA A 13 -4.94 6.33 -16.38
N ARG A 14 -5.05 5.01 -16.53
CA ARG A 14 -5.30 4.08 -15.42
C ARG A 14 -4.19 4.15 -14.39
N SER A 15 -2.93 4.09 -14.81
CA SER A 15 -1.77 4.15 -13.90
C SER A 15 -1.75 5.46 -13.11
N LEU A 16 -2.00 6.60 -13.77
CA LEU A 16 -2.06 7.92 -13.12
C LEU A 16 -3.24 8.02 -12.15
N TYR A 17 -4.40 7.50 -12.52
CA TYR A 17 -5.58 7.50 -11.64
C TYR A 17 -5.35 6.67 -10.37
N LEU A 18 -4.77 5.48 -10.52
CA LEU A 18 -4.39 4.63 -9.38
C LEU A 18 -3.25 5.23 -8.55
N ALA A 19 -2.44 6.13 -9.11
CA ALA A 19 -1.40 6.86 -8.37
C ALA A 19 -1.95 8.04 -7.56
N GLY A 20 -3.26 8.32 -7.62
CA GLY A 20 -3.89 9.36 -6.82
C GLY A 20 -4.17 10.66 -7.59
N MET A 21 -3.89 10.73 -8.89
CA MET A 21 -4.10 11.94 -9.69
C MET A 21 -5.60 12.17 -9.99
N GLU A 22 -6.01 13.43 -10.09
CA GLU A 22 -7.40 13.79 -10.37
C GLU A 22 -7.76 13.62 -11.85
N GLN A 23 -9.02 13.28 -12.14
CA GLN A 23 -9.45 12.99 -13.51
C GLN A 23 -9.24 14.16 -14.48
N ASN A 24 -9.31 15.40 -13.98
CA ASN A 24 -9.07 16.61 -14.76
C ASN A 24 -7.60 16.70 -15.20
N GLU A 25 -6.68 16.51 -14.27
CA GLU A 25 -5.24 16.54 -14.54
C GLU A 25 -4.80 15.39 -15.47
N ILE A 26 -5.40 14.22 -15.32
CA ILE A 26 -5.13 13.07 -16.19
C ILE A 26 -5.63 13.33 -17.62
N ALA A 27 -6.81 13.94 -17.76
CA ALA A 27 -7.38 14.30 -19.05
C ALA A 27 -6.44 15.24 -19.83
N GLU A 28 -5.85 16.23 -19.15
CA GLU A 28 -4.83 17.12 -19.72
C GLU A 28 -3.55 16.37 -20.12
N LYS A 29 -3.00 15.53 -19.22
CA LYS A 29 -1.75 14.79 -19.48
C LYS A 29 -1.84 13.73 -20.58
N VAL A 30 -2.99 13.10 -20.71
CA VAL A 30 -3.23 12.02 -21.69
C VAL A 30 -3.86 12.56 -22.98
N GLU A 31 -4.16 13.86 -23.00
CA GLU A 31 -4.80 14.57 -24.12
C GLU A 31 -6.09 13.89 -24.58
N VAL A 32 -7.00 13.67 -23.63
CA VAL A 32 -8.34 13.14 -23.87
C VAL A 32 -9.35 13.92 -23.05
N SER A 33 -10.63 13.90 -23.43
CA SER A 33 -11.63 14.60 -22.64
C SER A 33 -11.81 13.99 -21.24
N ARG A 34 -12.14 14.82 -20.24
CA ARG A 34 -12.53 14.36 -18.90
C ARG A 34 -13.66 13.32 -18.95
N VAL A 35 -14.61 13.49 -19.88
CA VAL A 35 -15.72 12.54 -20.07
C VAL A 35 -15.21 11.16 -20.49
N THR A 36 -14.17 11.11 -21.34
CA THR A 36 -13.50 9.88 -21.74
C THR A 36 -12.85 9.19 -20.53
N ILE A 37 -12.12 9.94 -19.69
CA ILE A 37 -11.53 9.42 -18.44
C ILE A 37 -12.62 8.87 -17.51
N SER A 38 -13.69 9.64 -17.27
CA SER A 38 -14.79 9.23 -16.41
C SER A 38 -15.46 7.94 -16.90
N LYS A 39 -15.67 7.80 -18.22
CA LYS A 39 -16.20 6.58 -18.84
C LYS A 39 -15.29 5.38 -18.59
N TRP A 40 -13.97 5.53 -18.75
CA TRP A 40 -13.02 4.46 -18.47
C TRP A 40 -13.00 4.08 -17.00
N CYS A 41 -13.03 5.06 -16.09
CA CYS A 41 -13.08 4.80 -14.66
C CYS A 41 -14.29 3.95 -14.26
N ASN A 42 -15.47 4.25 -14.81
CA ASN A 42 -16.71 3.55 -14.49
C ASN A 42 -16.80 2.18 -15.17
N ALA A 43 -16.36 2.06 -16.42
CA ALA A 43 -16.46 0.81 -17.19
C ALA A 43 -15.52 -0.29 -16.67
N ASP A 44 -14.35 0.09 -16.15
CA ASP A 44 -13.29 -0.83 -15.76
C ASP A 44 -13.06 -0.86 -14.23
N GLY A 45 -13.95 -0.28 -13.44
CA GLY A 45 -13.88 -0.30 -11.97
C GLY A 45 -12.63 0.35 -11.38
N TRP A 46 -12.15 1.45 -11.97
CA TRP A 46 -10.90 2.09 -11.50
C TRP A 46 -11.07 2.70 -10.12
N LYS A 47 -12.28 3.14 -9.75
CA LYS A 47 -12.56 3.73 -8.44
C LYS A 47 -12.41 2.70 -7.34
N GLU A 48 -12.91 1.49 -7.55
CA GLU A 48 -12.80 0.33 -6.68
C GLU A 48 -11.33 -0.12 -6.60
N ALA A 49 -10.62 -0.16 -7.73
CA ALA A 49 -9.19 -0.48 -7.77
C ALA A 49 -8.33 0.58 -7.04
N ARG A 50 -8.67 1.87 -7.16
CA ARG A 50 -8.01 2.97 -6.44
C ARG A 50 -8.34 2.91 -4.95
N ALA A 51 -9.58 2.65 -4.60
CA ALA A 51 -9.99 2.45 -3.21
C ALA A 51 -9.26 1.25 -2.59
N ALA A 52 -9.18 0.11 -3.29
CA ALA A 52 -8.44 -1.07 -2.85
C ALA A 52 -6.93 -0.79 -2.67
N LYS A 53 -6.35 0.07 -3.53
CA LYS A 53 -4.96 0.53 -3.38
C LYS A 53 -4.79 1.56 -2.26
N ASN A 54 -5.82 2.36 -1.98
CA ASN A 54 -5.81 3.42 -0.97
C ASN A 54 -6.30 2.96 0.41
N VAL A 55 -6.86 1.75 0.55
CA VAL A 55 -7.10 1.13 1.85
C VAL A 55 -5.74 0.95 2.50
N THR A 56 -5.44 1.80 3.47
CA THR A 56 -4.19 1.69 4.21
C THR A 56 -4.24 0.45 5.08
N ARG A 57 -3.08 -0.18 5.30
CA ARG A 57 -2.96 -1.31 6.24
C ARG A 57 -3.55 -0.96 7.60
N HIS A 58 -3.30 0.25 8.10
CA HIS A 58 -3.86 0.77 9.34
C HIS A 58 -5.39 0.78 9.33
N GLU A 59 -6.00 1.23 8.23
CA GLU A 59 -7.45 1.22 8.09
C GLU A 59 -8.03 -0.20 8.04
N LEU A 60 -7.32 -1.14 7.39
CA LEU A 60 -7.71 -2.54 7.36
C LEU A 60 -7.59 -3.22 8.73
N VAL A 61 -6.49 -2.97 9.46
CA VAL A 61 -6.29 -3.45 10.83
C VAL A 61 -7.39 -2.91 11.75
N ASN A 62 -7.69 -1.61 11.68
CA ASN A 62 -8.78 -1.02 12.47
C ASN A 62 -10.14 -1.64 12.15
N LYS A 63 -10.45 -1.91 10.87
CA LYS A 63 -11.70 -2.59 10.47
C LYS A 63 -11.77 -4.03 10.99
N LEU A 64 -10.65 -4.76 11.00
CA LEU A 64 -10.58 -6.11 11.56
C LEU A 64 -10.75 -6.10 13.08
N LEU A 65 -10.13 -5.15 13.79
CA LEU A 65 -10.31 -4.95 15.23
C LEU A 65 -11.78 -4.63 15.58
N LEU A 66 -12.44 -3.77 14.81
CA LEU A 66 -13.87 -3.49 14.97
C LEU A 66 -14.75 -4.72 14.70
N THR A 67 -14.31 -5.61 13.81
CA THR A 67 -15.03 -6.86 13.54
C THR A 67 -14.89 -7.84 14.71
N ILE A 68 -13.70 -7.92 15.31
CA ILE A 68 -13.45 -8.70 16.53
C ILE A 68 -14.34 -8.20 17.66
N ASP A 69 -14.39 -6.89 17.89
CA ASP A 69 -15.23 -6.27 18.93
C ASP A 69 -16.71 -6.65 18.75
N LYS A 70 -17.26 -6.48 17.54
CA LYS A 70 -18.64 -6.87 17.22
C LYS A 70 -18.93 -8.34 17.47
N LEU A 71 -18.01 -9.24 17.09
CA LEU A 71 -18.17 -10.67 17.32
C LEU A 71 -18.20 -11.01 18.82
N ILE A 72 -17.39 -10.33 19.62
CA ILE A 72 -17.38 -10.50 21.08
C ILE A 72 -18.69 -10.00 21.68
N THR A 73 -19.16 -8.81 21.26
CA THR A 73 -20.43 -8.25 21.71
C THR A 73 -21.60 -9.17 21.37
N GLU A 74 -21.70 -9.63 20.12
CA GLU A 74 -22.77 -10.55 19.67
C GLU A 74 -22.81 -11.84 20.47
N VAL A 75 -21.65 -12.45 20.74
CA VAL A 75 -21.58 -13.67 21.55
C VAL A 75 -21.97 -13.41 23.01
N ASN A 76 -21.52 -12.30 23.60
CA ASN A 76 -21.86 -11.95 24.98
C ASN A 76 -23.34 -11.59 25.16
N GLU A 77 -23.97 -10.97 24.16
CA GLU A 77 -25.38 -10.59 24.20
C GLU A 77 -26.32 -11.76 23.90
N SER A 78 -25.87 -12.76 23.11
CA SER A 78 -26.72 -13.89 22.71
C SER A 78 -26.81 -15.01 23.75
N GLU A 79 -25.81 -15.16 24.63
CA GLU A 79 -25.65 -16.31 25.54
C GLU A 79 -25.73 -17.69 24.84
N ASP A 80 -25.61 -17.75 23.51
CA ASP A 80 -25.79 -18.97 22.72
C ASP A 80 -24.53 -19.86 22.82
N PRO A 81 -24.63 -21.09 23.37
CA PRO A 81 -23.50 -22.00 23.51
C PRO A 81 -22.80 -22.35 22.19
N SER A 82 -23.53 -22.32 21.07
CA SER A 82 -22.99 -22.60 19.74
C SER A 82 -22.12 -21.46 19.21
N LEU A 83 -22.54 -20.21 19.45
CA LEU A 83 -21.76 -19.01 19.09
C LEU A 83 -20.52 -18.88 19.99
N ILE A 84 -20.64 -19.20 21.28
CA ILE A 84 -19.52 -19.26 22.23
C ILE A 84 -18.48 -20.28 21.79
N ALA A 85 -18.89 -21.49 21.41
CA ALA A 85 -17.98 -22.54 20.96
C ALA A 85 -17.22 -22.17 19.68
N GLY A 86 -17.85 -21.42 18.77
CA GLY A 86 -17.25 -20.99 17.50
C GLY A 86 -16.39 -19.72 17.58
N LEU A 87 -16.46 -18.95 18.68
CA LEU A 87 -15.79 -17.66 18.80
C LEU A 87 -14.26 -17.80 18.76
N GLY A 88 -13.70 -18.78 19.47
CA GLY A 88 -12.24 -18.96 19.56
C GLY A 88 -11.58 -19.15 18.19
N ASP A 89 -12.17 -19.95 17.30
CA ASP A 89 -11.66 -20.19 15.95
C ASP A 89 -11.74 -18.92 15.07
N LYS A 90 -12.85 -18.18 15.15
CA LYS A 90 -13.02 -16.91 14.41
C LYS A 90 -11.98 -15.86 14.86
N LEU A 91 -11.76 -15.73 16.17
CA LEU A 91 -10.76 -14.82 16.72
C LEU A 91 -9.34 -15.21 16.30
N ALA A 92 -8.98 -16.49 16.39
CA ALA A 92 -7.67 -16.98 15.97
C ALA A 92 -7.37 -16.66 14.49
N LYS A 93 -8.37 -16.84 13.61
CA LYS A 93 -8.26 -16.52 12.18
C LYS A 93 -8.08 -15.02 11.93
N LEU A 94 -8.89 -14.17 12.56
CA LEU A 94 -8.79 -12.71 12.41
C LEU A 94 -7.47 -12.17 12.96
N SER A 95 -7.04 -12.65 14.13
CA SER A 95 -5.74 -12.30 14.72
C SER A 95 -4.56 -12.73 13.84
N SER A 96 -4.61 -13.92 13.23
CA SER A 96 -3.58 -14.36 12.28
C SER A 96 -3.51 -13.48 11.03
N VAL A 97 -4.65 -12.98 10.54
CA VAL A 97 -4.68 -12.05 9.41
C VAL A 97 -4.08 -10.70 9.81
N ILE A 98 -4.40 -10.16 10.99
CA ILE A 98 -3.79 -8.93 11.52
C ILE A 98 -2.28 -9.09 11.64
N GLU A 99 -1.78 -10.18 12.24
CA GLU A 99 -0.34 -10.44 12.39
C GLU A 99 0.38 -10.52 11.04
N LYS A 100 -0.26 -11.13 10.02
CA LYS A 100 0.30 -11.20 8.66
C LYS A 100 0.33 -9.85 7.97
N LEU A 101 -0.72 -9.04 8.16
CA LEU A 101 -0.76 -7.67 7.64
C LEU A 101 0.35 -6.83 8.30
N ASP A 102 0.57 -7.01 9.60
CA ASP A 102 1.56 -6.25 10.37
C ASP A 102 3.01 -6.66 10.02
N LYS A 103 3.30 -7.97 9.92
CA LYS A 103 4.66 -8.49 9.67
C LYS A 103 5.15 -8.36 8.23
N LYS A 104 4.31 -8.55 7.21
CA LYS A 104 4.82 -8.85 5.86
C LYS A 104 5.17 -7.65 5.00
N ALA A 105 4.84 -6.43 5.42
CA ALA A 105 4.98 -5.28 4.53
C ALA A 105 5.59 -4.04 5.20
N ASN A 106 6.33 -4.17 6.30
CA ASN A 106 7.20 -3.09 6.78
C ASN A 106 8.64 -3.24 6.26
N VAL A 107 9.20 -4.45 6.34
CA VAL A 107 10.61 -4.67 6.03
C VAL A 107 10.87 -4.65 4.52
N VAL A 108 10.02 -5.30 3.72
CA VAL A 108 10.20 -5.36 2.26
C VAL A 108 10.07 -3.97 1.63
N ASP A 109 9.04 -3.22 2.00
CA ASP A 109 8.83 -1.84 1.53
C ASP A 109 9.98 -0.92 1.97
N ALA A 110 10.48 -1.08 3.21
CA ALA A 110 11.64 -0.33 3.69
C ALA A 110 12.93 -0.67 2.93
N ILE A 111 13.15 -1.96 2.60
CA ILE A 111 14.29 -2.40 1.79
C ILE A 111 14.23 -1.75 0.41
N GLU A 112 13.07 -1.75 -0.26
CA GLU A 112 12.92 -1.14 -1.58
C GLU A 112 13.19 0.37 -1.55
N VAL A 113 12.66 1.08 -0.54
CA VAL A 113 12.91 2.51 -0.34
C VAL A 113 14.39 2.80 -0.06
N PHE A 114 15.04 2.01 0.81
CA PHE A 114 16.46 2.17 1.10
C PHE A 114 17.32 1.88 -0.11
N MET A 115 17.04 0.84 -0.89
CA MET A 115 17.74 0.56 -2.14
C MET A 115 17.61 1.70 -3.17
N ALA A 116 16.40 2.25 -3.33
CA ALA A 116 16.17 3.38 -4.21
C ALA A 116 16.92 4.64 -3.74
N PHE A 117 16.91 4.90 -2.43
CA PHE A 117 17.59 6.03 -1.82
C PHE A 117 19.12 5.90 -1.88
N SER A 118 19.69 4.72 -1.66
CA SER A 118 21.14 4.50 -1.76
C SER A 118 21.65 4.67 -3.19
N LYS A 119 20.91 4.18 -4.20
CA LYS A 119 21.22 4.46 -5.61
C LYS A 119 21.16 5.96 -5.94
N TRP A 120 20.19 6.67 -5.37
CA TRP A 120 20.08 8.12 -5.54
C TRP A 120 21.24 8.86 -4.86
N LEU A 121 21.67 8.43 -3.66
CA LEU A 121 22.84 8.98 -2.96
C LEU A 121 24.14 8.75 -3.73
N GLU A 122 24.34 7.56 -4.29
CA GLU A 122 25.50 7.23 -5.13
C GLU A 122 25.57 8.15 -6.35
N TYR A 123 24.43 8.38 -7.03
CA TYR A 123 24.36 9.35 -8.11
C TYR A 123 24.64 10.77 -7.61
N ARG A 124 24.04 11.17 -6.47
CA ARG A 124 24.21 12.52 -5.90
C ARG A 124 25.67 12.81 -5.56
N ALA A 125 26.43 11.83 -5.08
CA ALA A 125 27.86 11.96 -4.81
C ALA A 125 28.71 12.32 -6.03
N THR A 126 28.22 12.05 -7.26
CA THR A 126 28.92 12.46 -8.50
C THR A 126 28.80 13.94 -8.80
N ILE A 127 27.80 14.62 -8.24
CA ILE A 127 27.46 16.02 -8.54
C ILE A 127 27.47 16.94 -7.32
N ASP A 128 27.53 16.36 -6.11
CA ASP A 128 27.49 17.07 -4.84
C ASP A 128 28.61 16.57 -3.93
N PRO A 129 29.71 17.34 -3.82
CA PRO A 129 30.87 16.97 -2.99
C PRO A 129 30.56 16.83 -1.49
N SER A 130 29.41 17.36 -1.03
CA SER A 130 28.99 17.18 0.38
C SER A 130 28.54 15.75 0.68
N VAL A 131 28.19 14.97 -0.36
CA VAL A 131 27.84 13.56 -0.23
C VAL A 131 29.10 12.71 -0.33
N THR A 132 29.81 12.58 0.79
CA THR A 132 31.07 11.84 0.85
C THR A 132 30.87 10.32 0.93
N PRO A 133 31.87 9.51 0.55
CA PRO A 133 31.84 8.07 0.75
C PRO A 133 31.61 7.66 2.22
N GLU A 134 32.16 8.42 3.16
CA GLU A 134 31.99 8.20 4.60
C GLU A 134 30.54 8.45 5.04
N LEU A 135 29.89 9.48 4.47
CA LEU A 135 28.48 9.75 4.74
C LEU A 135 27.59 8.62 4.21
N ILE A 136 27.82 8.15 2.97
CA ILE A 136 27.07 7.03 2.40
C ILE A 136 27.24 5.76 3.24
N LYS A 137 28.46 5.43 3.66
CA LYS A 137 28.71 4.29 4.57
C LYS A 137 27.95 4.43 5.89
N THR A 138 27.88 5.64 6.43
CA THR A 138 27.20 5.92 7.70
C THR A 138 25.69 5.75 7.53
N ILE A 139 25.11 6.25 6.43
CA ILE A 139 23.69 6.10 6.11
C ILE A 139 23.34 4.62 5.91
N ASN A 140 24.12 3.88 5.12
CA ASN A 140 23.90 2.44 4.89
C ASN A 140 23.94 1.65 6.20
N LYS A 141 24.90 1.95 7.10
CA LYS A 141 24.97 1.33 8.43
C LYS A 141 23.68 1.52 9.23
N PHE A 142 23.09 2.72 9.23
CA PHE A 142 21.85 2.99 9.96
C PHE A 142 20.63 2.36 9.29
N GLN A 143 20.61 2.29 7.95
CA GLN A 143 19.58 1.56 7.22
C GLN A 143 19.60 0.07 7.58
N ASP A 144 20.77 -0.56 7.56
CA ASP A 144 20.95 -1.98 7.92
C ASP A 144 20.55 -2.25 9.37
N MET A 145 20.93 -1.35 10.29
CA MET A 145 20.55 -1.42 11.70
C MET A 145 19.02 -1.33 11.87
N TYR A 146 18.38 -0.35 11.24
CA TYR A 146 16.93 -0.20 11.25
C TYR A 146 16.22 -1.44 10.71
N LEU A 147 16.66 -1.99 9.57
CA LEU A 147 16.09 -3.20 8.98
C LEU A 147 16.24 -4.42 9.91
N THR A 148 17.41 -4.56 10.54
CA THR A 148 17.71 -5.67 11.48
C THR A 148 16.79 -5.61 12.70
N GLU A 149 16.63 -4.42 13.28
CA GLU A 149 15.71 -4.19 14.41
C GLU A 149 14.25 -4.45 14.03
N GLN A 150 13.81 -4.01 12.85
CA GLN A 150 12.44 -4.25 12.34
C GLN A 150 12.18 -5.73 12.02
N MET A 151 13.22 -6.51 11.69
CA MET A 151 13.11 -7.96 11.49
C MET A 151 13.12 -8.76 12.80
N GLY A 152 13.36 -8.11 13.95
CA GLY A 152 13.47 -8.77 15.25
C GLY A 152 14.67 -9.71 15.37
N ILE A 153 15.65 -9.57 14.48
CA ILE A 153 16.91 -10.32 14.51
C ILE A 153 17.83 -9.56 15.47
N LYS A 154 18.02 -10.09 16.68
CA LYS A 154 19.01 -9.58 17.65
C LYS A 154 20.34 -10.29 17.48
#